data_AF-A0A7C0UT84-F1
#
_entry.id   AF-A0A7C0UT84-F1
#
_cell.length_a   1.000
_cell.length_b   1.000
_cell.length_c   1.000
_cell.angle_alpha   90.00
_cell.angle_beta   90.00
_cell.angle_gamma   90.00
#
_symmetry.space_group_name_H-M   'P 1'
#
loop_
_entity.id
_entity.type
_entity.pdbx_description
1 polymer ?
#
loop_
_entity_poly.entity_id
_entity_poly.type
_entity_poly.pdbx_seq_one_letter_code
_entity_poly.pdbx_strand_id
1 'polypeptide(L)'
;MKEVAEVRELKVNRYVIIDDEPCKIVSITTSKPGKHGEAKARIEAIGVFDNQKRSIVSPVRHKVNIPIIDKRTAQVISIMGDKVQLMDMET
;
A
#
# COMPACT_ATOMS: atom_id res chain seq x y z
N MET A 1 -7.00 0.21 10.57
CA MET A 1 -6.16 1.27 11.17
C MET A 1 -5.12 1.72 10.16
N LYS A 2 -4.65 2.97 10.23
CA LYS A 2 -3.66 3.54 9.31
C LYS A 2 -2.53 4.20 10.10
N GLU A 3 -1.32 4.07 9.58
CA GLU A 3 -0.13 4.77 10.05
C GLU A 3 0.23 5.90 9.08
N VAL A 4 1.05 6.84 9.53
CA VAL A 4 1.52 7.96 8.72
C VAL A 4 3.03 7.85 8.57
N ALA A 5 3.52 7.91 7.33
CA ALA A 5 4.94 7.91 7.00
C ALA A 5 5.25 9.01 5.99
N GLU A 6 6.52 9.32 5.80
CA GLU A 6 6.94 10.21 4.71
C GLU A 6 7.14 9.44 3.40
N VAL A 7 6.92 10.12 2.28
CA VAL A 7 7.08 9.53 0.93
C VAL A 7 8.47 8.89 0.72
N ARG A 8 9.53 9.49 1.26
CA ARG A 8 10.90 8.93 1.19
C ARG A 8 11.09 7.62 1.94
N GLU A 9 10.20 7.28 2.87
CA GLU A 9 10.29 6.07 3.70
C GLU A 9 9.63 4.86 3.02
N LEU A 10 8.86 5.10 1.95
CA LEU A 10 8.21 4.06 1.18
C LEU A 10 9.21 3.16 0.47
N LYS A 11 8.86 1.88 0.35
CA LYS A 11 9.66 0.86 -0.34
C LYS A 11 8.80 0.04 -1.29
N VAL A 12 9.39 -0.38 -2.41
CA VAL A 12 8.77 -1.34 -3.32
C VAL A 12 8.41 -2.63 -2.55
N ASN A 13 7.30 -3.26 -2.91
CA ASN A 13 6.68 -4.39 -2.21
C ASN A 13 6.13 -4.11 -0.80
N ARG A 14 6.08 -2.85 -0.37
CA ARG A 14 5.29 -2.41 0.80
C ARG A 14 3.94 -1.84 0.37
N TYR A 15 3.18 -1.32 1.33
CA TYR A 15 1.82 -0.84 1.12
C TYR A 15 1.72 0.67 1.34
N VAL A 16 0.76 1.29 0.66
CA VAL A 16 0.39 2.70 0.80
C VAL A 16 -1.11 2.83 0.51
N ILE A 17 -1.78 3.81 1.11
CA ILE A 17 -3.18 4.12 0.79
C ILE A 17 -3.19 5.22 -0.28
N ILE A 18 -3.84 4.96 -1.41
CA ILE A 18 -4.05 5.91 -2.51
C ILE A 18 -5.54 5.91 -2.83
N ASP A 19 -6.17 7.09 -2.84
CA ASP A 19 -7.61 7.25 -3.06
C ASP A 19 -8.46 6.34 -2.14
N ASP A 20 -8.09 6.32 -0.85
CA ASP A 20 -8.67 5.49 0.20
C ASP A 20 -8.59 3.95 -0.02
N GLU A 21 -7.89 3.51 -1.07
CA GLU A 21 -7.66 2.09 -1.35
C GLU A 21 -6.25 1.65 -0.91
N PRO A 22 -6.11 0.56 -0.11
CA PRO A 22 -4.81 -0.01 0.19
C PRO A 22 -4.18 -0.63 -1.06
N CYS A 23 -2.98 -0.15 -1.41
CA CYS A 23 -2.25 -0.56 -2.61
C CYS A 23 -0.88 -1.13 -2.26
N LYS A 24 -0.44 -2.15 -3.00
CA LYS A 24 0.93 -2.65 -2.99
C LYS A 24 1.79 -1.82 -3.95
N ILE A 25 2.89 -1.28 -3.48
CA ILE A 25 3.82 -0.48 -4.26
C ILE A 25 4.61 -1.39 -5.21
N VAL A 26 4.54 -1.12 -6.51
CA VAL A 26 5.26 -1.86 -7.55
C VAL A 26 6.47 -1.11 -8.09
N SER A 27 6.46 0.22 -8.06
CA SER A 27 7.61 1.03 -8.46
C SER A 27 7.67 2.35 -7.69
N ILE A 28 8.89 2.84 -7.47
CA ILE A 28 9.16 4.18 -6.94
C ILE A 28 10.28 4.80 -7.77
N THR A 29 10.04 5.98 -8.34
CA THR A 29 11.05 6.74 -9.08
C THR A 29 11.20 8.13 -8.45
N THR A 30 12.39 8.48 -8.00
CA THR A 30 12.67 9.78 -7.38
C THR A 30 13.43 10.69 -8.33
N SER A 31 12.92 11.90 -8.56
CA SER A 31 13.61 12.92 -9.34
C SER A 31 14.62 13.68 -8.49
N LYS A 32 15.76 14.06 -9.08
CA LYS A 32 16.70 14.98 -8.43
C LYS A 32 16.02 16.33 -8.19
N PRO A 33 16.31 17.00 -7.05
CA PRO A 33 15.86 18.36 -6.83
C PRO A 33 16.47 19.30 -7.89
N GLY A 34 15.68 20.25 -8.39
CA GLY A 34 16.21 21.35 -9.20
C GLY A 34 17.01 22.34 -8.34
N LYS A 35 17.49 23.45 -8.95
CA LYS A 35 18.31 24.47 -8.25
C LYS A 35 17.70 24.98 -6.93
N HIS A 36 16.38 25.07 -6.84
CA HIS A 36 15.64 25.50 -5.64
C HIS A 36 14.48 24.55 -5.30
N GLY A 37 14.46 23.34 -5.86
CA GLY A 37 13.30 22.43 -5.78
C GLY A 37 13.47 21.35 -4.71
N GLU A 38 12.35 20.81 -4.23
CA GLU A 38 12.35 19.55 -3.48
C GLU A 38 12.36 18.36 -4.45
N ALA A 39 13.00 17.26 -4.06
CA ALA A 39 12.88 16.00 -4.78
C ALA A 39 11.42 15.53 -4.76
N LYS A 40 10.96 14.97 -5.89
CA LYS A 40 9.62 14.37 -6.02
C LYS A 40 9.77 12.88 -6.25
N ALA A 41 8.89 12.09 -5.65
CA ALA A 41 8.78 10.67 -5.97
C ALA A 41 7.49 10.42 -6.75
N ARG A 42 7.60 9.65 -7.84
CA ARG A 42 6.48 8.98 -8.49
C ARG A 42 6.37 7.58 -7.87
N ILE A 43 5.21 7.27 -7.35
CA ILE A 43 4.88 5.96 -6.79
C ILE A 43 3.84 5.33 -7.71
N GLU A 44 4.09 4.10 -8.15
CA GLU A 44 3.11 3.28 -8.84
C GLU A 44 2.74 2.10 -7.93
N ALA A 45 1.44 1.88 -7.78
CA ALA A 45 0.91 0.85 -6.89
C ALA A 45 -0.31 0.17 -7.49
N ILE A 46 -0.61 -1.03 -7.01
CA ILE A 46 -1.76 -1.84 -7.43
C ILE A 46 -2.65 -2.09 -6.21
N GLY A 47 -3.95 -1.82 -6.32
CA GLY A 47 -4.90 -2.05 -5.24
C GLY A 47 -4.96 -3.52 -4.84
N VAL A 48 -5.02 -3.77 -3.53
CA VAL A 48 -4.95 -5.12 -2.97
C VAL A 48 -6.23 -5.91 -3.24
N PHE A 49 -7.38 -5.23 -3.26
CA PHE A 49 -8.68 -5.88 -3.44
C PHE A 49 -9.22 -5.73 -4.87
N ASP A 50 -8.96 -4.60 -5.52
CA ASP A 50 -9.53 -4.29 -6.83
C ASP A 50 -8.57 -4.51 -8.01
N ASN A 51 -7.29 -4.79 -7.75
CA ASN A 51 -6.23 -4.92 -8.75
C ASN A 51 -6.06 -3.68 -9.68
N GLN A 52 -6.61 -2.52 -9.32
CA GLN A 52 -6.50 -1.30 -10.13
C GLN A 52 -5.14 -0.64 -9.93
N LYS A 53 -4.51 -0.23 -11.03
CA LYS A 53 -3.24 0.51 -11.02
C LYS A 53 -3.50 1.98 -10.65
N ARG A 54 -2.72 2.50 -9.70
CA ARG A 54 -2.75 3.90 -9.26
C ARG A 54 -1.34 4.49 -9.29
N SER A 55 -1.24 5.79 -9.58
CA SER A 55 0.03 6.51 -9.58
C SER A 55 -0.12 7.87 -8.93
N ILE A 56 0.79 8.18 -8.00
CA ILE A 56 0.87 9.49 -7.35
C ILE A 56 2.26 10.08 -7.52
N VAL A 57 2.34 11.40 -7.62
CA VAL A 57 3.60 12.15 -7.57
C VAL A 57 3.53 13.11 -6.39
N SER A 58 4.47 12.99 -5.47
CA SER A 58 4.49 13.81 -4.25
C SER A 58 5.92 14.20 -3.87
N PRO A 59 6.13 15.38 -3.25
CA PRO A 59 7.41 15.71 -2.64
C PRO A 59 7.83 14.67 -1.61
N VAL A 60 9.13 14.40 -1.51
CA VAL A 60 9.65 13.27 -0.74
C VAL A 60 9.45 13.40 0.78
N ARG A 61 9.24 14.62 1.30
CA ARG A 61 8.94 14.87 2.73
C ARG A 61 7.46 14.95 3.05
N HIS A 62 6.58 14.83 2.06
CA HIS A 62 5.14 14.82 2.33
C HIS A 62 4.73 13.54 3.05
N LYS A 63 3.71 13.67 3.89
CA LYS A 63 3.14 12.56 4.64
C LYS A 63 2.11 11.81 3.79
N VAL A 64 2.12 10.49 3.91
CA VAL A 64 1.17 9.56 3.27
C VAL A 64 0.66 8.57 4.31
N ASN A 65 -0.53 8.01 4.06
CA ASN A 65 -1.10 6.97 4.91
C ASN A 65 -0.61 5.59 4.45
N ILE A 66 -0.27 4.74 5.42
CA ILE A 66 0.08 3.33 5.22
C ILE A 66 -0.99 2.46 5.91
N PRO A 67 -1.51 1.41 5.28
CA PRO A 67 -2.42 0.50 5.94
C PRO A 67 -1.67 -0.40 6.93
N ILE A 68 -2.24 -0.62 8.11
CA ILE A 68 -1.75 -1.69 9.01
C ILE A 68 -2.24 -3.03 8.47
N ILE A 69 -1.30 -3.93 8.18
CA ILE A 69 -1.59 -5.27 7.66
C ILE A 69 -1.51 -6.28 8.79
N ASP A 70 -2.66 -6.84 9.17
CA ASP A 70 -2.74 -8.00 10.04
C ASP A 70 -2.75 -9.27 9.18
N LYS A 71 -1.63 -10.00 9.19
CA LYS A 71 -1.47 -11.22 8.40
C LYS A 71 -1.63 -12.42 9.32
N ARG A 72 -2.72 -13.17 9.11
CA ARG A 72 -3.04 -14.39 9.86
C ARG A 72 -3.06 -15.62 8.98
N THR A 73 -2.94 -16.78 9.60
CA THR A 73 -3.14 -18.08 8.96
C THR A 73 -4.46 -18.65 9.45
N ALA A 74 -5.28 -19.14 8.54
CA ALA A 74 -6.60 -19.69 8.86
C ALA A 74 -6.81 -21.05 8.16
N GLN A 75 -7.54 -21.94 8.82
CA GLN A 75 -7.96 -23.22 8.26
C GLN A 75 -9.31 -23.06 7.54
N VAL A 76 -9.43 -23.65 6.35
CA VAL A 76 -10.71 -23.70 5.62
C VAL A 76 -11.62 -24.75 6.25
N ILE A 77 -12.81 -24.33 6.68
CA ILE A 77 -13.82 -25.22 7.25
C ILE A 77 -14.78 -25.70 6.15
N SER A 78 -15.30 -24.77 5.36
CA SER A 78 -16.26 -25.07 4.30
C SER A 78 -16.29 -23.98 3.23
N ILE A 79 -16.69 -24.36 2.01
CA ILE A 79 -16.90 -23.46 0.89
C ILE A 79 -18.38 -23.52 0.51
N MET A 80 -19.05 -22.38 0.48
CA MET A 80 -20.48 -22.25 0.19
C MET A 80 -20.67 -21.20 -0.91
N GLY A 81 -20.59 -21.65 -2.17
CA GLY A 81 -20.69 -20.76 -3.32
C GLY A 81 -19.57 -19.72 -3.36
N ASP A 82 -19.92 -18.45 -3.19
CA ASP A 82 -19.02 -17.29 -3.17
C ASP A 82 -18.45 -16.97 -1.78
N LYS A 83 -18.83 -17.72 -0.75
CA LYS A 83 -18.37 -17.53 0.63
C LYS A 83 -17.47 -18.69 1.09
N VAL A 84 -16.41 -18.35 1.81
CA VAL A 84 -15.51 -19.32 2.44
C VAL A 84 -15.59 -19.13 3.96
N GLN A 85 -15.86 -20.21 4.68
CA GLN A 85 -15.80 -20.23 6.14
C GLN A 85 -14.38 -20.60 6.57
N LEU A 86 -13.78 -19.74 7.37
CA LEU A 86 -12.41 -19.86 7.85
C LEU A 86 -12.40 -19.93 9.38
N MET A 87 -11.51 -20.74 9.95
CA MET A 87 -11.15 -20.74 11.38
C MET A 87 -9.78 -20.10 11.53
N ASP A 88 -9.66 -19.06 12.36
CA ASP A 88 -8.35 -18.52 12.71
C ASP A 88 -7.57 -19.57 13.52
N MET A 89 -6.26 -19.68 13.30
CA MET A 89 -5.43 -20.66 14.02
C MET A 89 -4.91 -20.11 15.35
N GLU A 90 -5.04 -18.81 15.58
CA GLU A 90 -4.57 -18.13 16.79
C GLU A 90 -5.68 -17.88 17.84
N THR A 91 -6.95 -17.99 17.46
CA THR A 91 -8.14 -17.82 18.32
C THR A 91 -9.29 -18.70 17.85
#